data_AF-A0A3M1N6R7-F1
#
_entry.id   AF-A0A3M1N6R7-F1
#
_cell.length_a   1.000
_cell.length_b   1.000
_cell.length_c   1.000
_cell.angle_alpha   90.00
_cell.angle_beta   90.00
_cell.angle_gamma   90.00
#
_symmetry.space_group_name_H-M   'P 1'
#
loop_
_entity.id
_entity.type
_entity.pdbx_description
1 polymer ?
#
loop_
_entity_poly.entity_id
_entity_poly.type
_entity_poly.pdbx_seq_one_letter_code
_entity_poly.pdbx_strand_id
1 'polypeptide(L)' 'MRKLVWSVVVWLAACERPRPACNPPCNQGAPCVAGACQCPLPYEGLTCETDARDKFVGTWEGRRDCG' A
#
# COMPACT_ATOMS: atom_id res chain seq x y z
N MET A 1 -0.45 -52.34 15.40
CA MET A 1 -1.62 -51.44 15.36
C MET A 1 -1.22 -50.13 14.71
N ARG A 2 -1.97 -49.74 13.69
CA ARG A 2 -1.76 -48.60 12.79
C ARG A 2 -2.35 -47.33 13.39
N LYS A 3 -1.53 -46.30 13.59
CA LYS A 3 -1.80 -44.85 13.46
C LYS A 3 -0.43 -44.16 13.34
N LEU A 4 0.26 -44.26 12.19
CA LEU A 4 0.28 -43.24 11.13
C LEU A 4 0.27 -41.80 11.66
N VAL A 5 1.44 -41.15 11.48
CA VAL A 5 1.61 -39.71 11.21
C VAL A 5 1.37 -38.76 12.39
N TRP A 6 2.46 -38.35 13.06
CA TRP A 6 2.59 -37.01 13.66
C TRP A 6 3.77 -36.25 13.00
N SER A 7 4.01 -36.50 11.71
CA SER A 7 4.98 -35.76 10.87
C SER A 7 4.31 -34.70 10.00
N VAL A 8 3.23 -34.05 10.48
CA VAL A 8 2.47 -33.02 9.72
C VAL A 8 2.24 -31.79 10.59
N VAL A 9 3.30 -31.22 11.17
CA VAL A 9 3.23 -29.86 11.74
C VAL A 9 4.42 -29.00 11.30
N VAL A 10 5.24 -29.49 10.36
CA VAL A 10 6.47 -28.79 9.90
C VAL A 10 6.39 -28.50 8.40
N TRP A 11 5.29 -27.91 7.90
CA TRP A 11 5.17 -27.55 6.48
C TRP A 11 4.35 -26.27 6.17
N LEU A 12 3.95 -25.45 7.15
CA LEU A 12 3.15 -24.23 6.89
C LEU A 12 3.67 -22.94 7.53
N ALA A 13 4.86 -22.93 8.12
CA ALA A 13 5.52 -21.68 8.49
C ALA A 13 6.10 -21.02 7.22
N ALA A 14 5.22 -20.47 6.38
CA ALA A 14 5.61 -19.54 5.33
C ALA A 14 6.29 -18.31 5.98
N CYS A 15 7.22 -17.68 5.27
CA CYS A 15 8.01 -16.55 5.76
C CYS A 15 7.13 -15.41 6.33
N GLU A 16 6.97 -15.35 7.65
CA GLU A 16 6.65 -14.11 8.35
C GLU A 16 7.92 -13.29 8.51
N ARG A 17 8.42 -12.73 7.40
CA ARG A 17 9.33 -11.60 7.53
C ARG A 17 8.49 -10.46 8.09
N PRO A 18 8.80 -9.91 9.27
CA PRO A 18 8.16 -8.68 9.71
C PRO A 18 8.40 -7.67 8.58
N ARG A 19 7.32 -7.19 7.95
CA ARG A 19 7.43 -6.13 6.95
C ARG A 19 8.18 -4.98 7.64
N PRO A 20 9.15 -4.33 6.98
CA PRO A 20 9.77 -3.14 7.56
C PRO A 20 8.63 -2.20 7.93
N ALA A 21 8.48 -1.93 9.22
CA ALA A 21 7.40 -1.09 9.71
C ALA A 21 7.81 0.35 9.42
N CYS A 22 7.09 1.01 8.51
CA CYS A 22 7.16 2.45 8.42
C CYS A 22 6.58 3.03 9.73
N ASN A 23 7.26 4.03 10.28
CA ASN A 23 6.77 4.79 11.42
C ASN A 23 6.81 6.28 11.05
N PRO A 24 5.67 6.91 10.75
CA PRO A 24 4.29 6.42 10.89
C PRO A 24 3.88 5.33 9.87
N PRO A 25 2.83 4.52 10.17
CA PRO A 25 2.36 3.48 9.27
C PRO A 25 1.77 4.08 7.98
N CYS A 26 1.96 3.38 6.86
CA CYS A 26 1.34 3.75 5.60
C CYS A 26 -0.17 3.52 5.66
N ASN A 27 -0.95 4.47 5.14
CA ASN A 27 -2.39 4.33 5.00
C ASN A 27 -2.75 3.26 3.96
N GLN A 28 -3.98 2.76 4.06
CA GLN A 28 -4.58 1.84 3.08
C GLN A 28 -3.80 0.54 2.83
N GLY A 29 -2.92 0.14 3.77
CA GLY A 29 -2.16 -1.09 3.67
C GLY A 29 -1.04 -1.07 2.61
N ALA A 30 -0.62 0.12 2.17
CA ALA A 30 0.47 0.28 1.22
C ALA A 30 1.78 -0.37 1.72
N PRO A 31 2.57 -1.00 0.84
CA PRO A 31 3.82 -1.62 1.24
C PRO A 31 4.84 -0.54 1.64
N CYS A 32 5.48 -0.74 2.79
CA CYS A 32 6.65 0.02 3.21
C CYS A 32 7.89 -0.62 2.59
N VAL A 33 8.65 0.15 1.81
CA VAL A 33 9.88 -0.30 1.14
C VAL A 33 10.98 0.71 1.43
N ALA A 34 12.10 0.25 1.99
CA ALA A 34 13.25 1.09 2.35
C ALA A 34 12.90 2.30 3.25
N GLY A 35 11.87 2.18 4.10
CA GLY A 35 11.42 3.25 4.99
C GLY A 35 10.48 4.28 4.36
N ALA A 36 10.04 4.06 3.11
CA ALA A 36 9.06 4.90 2.43
C ALA A 36 7.80 4.10 2.04
N CYS A 37 6.65 4.76 2.07
CA CYS A 37 5.39 4.17 1.63
C CYS A 37 5.30 4.18 0.10
N GLN A 38 5.09 3.01 -0.51
CA GLN A 38 4.77 2.91 -1.94
C GLN A 38 3.26 3.10 -2.13
N CYS A 39 2.86 4.36 -2.30
CA CYS A 39 1.45 4.72 -2.42
C CYS A 39 0.85 4.23 -3.74
N PRO A 40 -0.34 3.58 -3.70
CA PRO A 40 -1.09 3.29 -4.91
C PRO A 40 -1.68 4.59 -5.48
N LEU A 41 -1.71 4.71 -6.80
CA LEU A 41 -2.43 5.81 -7.45
C LEU A 41 -3.93 5.77 -7.06
N PRO A 42 -4.56 6.92 -6.76
CA PRO A 42 -4.07 8.29 -6.91
C PRO A 42 -3.42 8.91 -5.65
N TYR A 43 -3.06 8.13 -4.63
CA TYR A 43 -2.63 8.65 -3.35
C TYR A 43 -1.14 9.04 -3.31
N GLU A 44 -0.84 10.05 -2.50
CA GLU A 44 0.49 10.59 -2.25
C GLU A 44 0.64 11.07 -0.80
N GLY A 45 1.83 11.56 -0.44
CA GLY A 45 2.19 11.98 0.92
C GLY A 45 3.12 10.98 1.60
N LEU A 46 3.54 11.28 2.83
CA LEU A 46 4.49 10.45 3.58
C LEU A 46 3.87 9.09 3.95
N THR A 47 2.56 9.09 4.21
CA THR A 47 1.78 7.91 4.59
C THR A 47 0.64 7.63 3.62
N CYS A 48 0.67 8.18 2.40
CA CYS A 48 -0.42 8.02 1.42
C CYS A 48 -1.76 8.61 1.94
N GLU A 49 -1.68 9.74 2.63
CA GLU A 49 -2.79 10.45 3.27
C GLU A 49 -3.56 11.38 2.33
N THR A 50 -2.97 11.76 1.20
CA THR A 50 -3.54 12.76 0.29
C THR A 50 -3.97 12.12 -1.04
N ASP A 51 -5.18 12.39 -1.52
CA ASP A 51 -5.57 12.06 -2.89
C ASP A 51 -5.01 13.14 -3.84
N ALA A 52 -4.10 12.76 -4.74
CA ALA A 52 -3.45 13.70 -5.64
C ALA A 52 -4.45 14.42 -6.57
N ARG A 53 -5.66 13.88 -6.76
CA ARG A 53 -6.70 14.48 -7.59
C ARG A 53 -7.32 15.72 -6.95
N ASP A 54 -7.30 15.81 -5.63
CA ASP A 54 -7.86 16.96 -4.89
C ASP A 54 -7.17 18.26 -5.29
N LYS A 55 -5.90 18.19 -5.72
CA LYS A 55 -5.15 19.34 -6.29
C LYS A 55 -5.80 19.95 -7.52
N PHE A 56 -6.62 19.18 -8.24
CA PHE A 56 -7.25 19.57 -9.49
C PHE A 56 -8.76 19.83 -9.33
N VAL A 57 -9.29 19.76 -8.11
CA VAL A 57 -10.68 20.09 -7.83
C VAL A 57 -10.81 21.60 -7.72
N GLY A 58 -11.44 22.23 -8.72
CA GLY A 58 -11.61 23.67 -8.75
C GLY A 58 -12.46 24.16 -9.93
N THR A 59 -12.73 25.46 -9.95
CA THR A 59 -13.33 26.15 -11.10
C THR A 59 -12.22 26.56 -12.06
N TRP A 60 -12.34 26.17 -13.33
CA TRP A 60 -11.34 26.42 -14.37
C TRP A 60 -11.91 27.35 -15.43
N GLU A 61 -11.19 28.41 -15.78
CA GLU A 61 -11.55 29.29 -16.89
C GLU A 61 -11.00 28.71 -18.21
N GLY A 62 -11.89 28.34 -19.13
CA GLY A 62 -11.52 27.90 -20.47
C GLY A 62 -11.69 29.04 -21.48
N ARG A 63 -10.60 29.47 -22.14
CA ARG A 63 -10.71 30.37 -23.29
C ARG A 63 -11.02 29.56 -24.53
N ARG A 64 -12.14 29.86 -25.18
CA ARG A 64 -12.47 29.35 -26.51
C ARG A 64 -12.12 30.42 -27.54
N ASP A 65 -10.94 30.29 -28.14
CA ASP A 65 -10.55 31.09 -29.29
C ASP A 65 -11.07 30.40 -30.56
N CYS A 66 -12.26 30.81 -31.00
CA CYS A 66 -12.78 30.46 -32.32
C CYS A 66 -12.33 31.56 -33.30
N GLY A 67 -11.43 31.21 -34.22
CA GLY A 67 -11.05 32.05 -35.36
C GLY A 67 -12.01 31.93 -36.53
#